data_AF-A0A7G2S6M1-F1
#
_entry.id   AF-A0A7G2S6M1-F1
#
_cell.length_a   1.000
_cell.length_b   1.000
_cell.length_c   1.000
_cell.angle_alpha   90.00
_cell.angle_beta   90.00
_cell.angle_gamma   90.00
#
_symmetry.space_group_name_H-M   'P 1'
#
loop_
_entity.id
_entity.type
_entity.pdbx_description
1 polymer ?
#
loop_
_entity_poly.entity_id
_entity_poly.type
_entity_poly.pdbx_seq_one_letter_code
_entity_poly.pdbx_strand_id
1 'polypeptide(L)'
;MRTRGALSASGASVLLLALLVLVPIVVLLAAWQQEQWATWQHLLDTVLWRLVGNTLFLMVGVTAGVLLLGVSLAWCVATLEFPGRRWLQWALLLPMAMPAYVLAFVMVDLLDYAGPIQTFLRQWLPVLPDFSARHPLWVVITLSLVLYPYVYMLARLAFEAQGRAVLEQARILGDTASSAFFRVALPMARPGIAAGLALALMETLADFGAVSIFNFDTFTTAIYKSWYGLFNLQAAAQLASLLLLFVVVALWLERRGRRRARYSEIGGRQSLRSRPRLAWGVTLFAFAVLFLAFLLPVSRLLYWVIDNGLMQVDGRFLNLIWRTFLLGTMAALLVLSLAGWLAWVKRHQSSPAVSVAVRLATLGYALPGSVLAVGIMISFSAVEGWLADLGVGIVLVSTLAALLLAYVVRFMAVGFGPVENALQQVRPGLVEAARILGATSAEVGRRVYVPMMLPGLLTALLLVGIDVMKEMPATLLLRPFGWDTLAVRIYELTAEGEWQRAAAPSLTLVLLGLVPVIVLSRRR
;
A
#
# COMPACT_ATOMS: atom_id res chain seq x y z
N MET A 1 -35.96 -7.05 -26.88
CA MET A 1 -35.20 -8.30 -26.60
C MET A 1 -33.71 -8.02 -26.73
N ARG A 2 -32.96 -7.95 -25.63
CA ARG A 2 -31.49 -7.77 -25.65
C ARG A 2 -30.85 -9.14 -25.90
N THR A 3 -30.11 -9.27 -27.00
CA THR A 3 -29.29 -10.44 -27.33
C THR A 3 -28.35 -10.76 -26.16
N ARG A 4 -28.67 -11.80 -25.40
CA ARG A 4 -27.74 -12.45 -24.48
C ARG A 4 -26.80 -13.29 -25.34
N GLY A 5 -25.52 -12.93 -25.44
CA GLY A 5 -24.53 -13.85 -26.02
C GLY A 5 -23.20 -13.23 -26.40
N ALA A 6 -23.19 -12.17 -27.22
CA ALA A 6 -21.94 -11.62 -27.74
C ALA A 6 -21.37 -10.55 -26.79
N LEU A 7 -20.13 -10.75 -26.34
CA LEU A 7 -19.33 -9.70 -25.73
C LEU A 7 -19.16 -8.56 -26.75
N SER A 8 -19.57 -7.36 -26.40
CA SER A 8 -19.27 -6.19 -27.23
C SER A 8 -17.76 -5.96 -27.31
N ALA A 9 -17.27 -5.23 -28.31
CA ALA A 9 -15.85 -4.88 -28.43
C ALA A 9 -15.29 -4.22 -27.15
N SER A 10 -16.10 -3.41 -26.47
CA SER A 10 -15.71 -2.81 -25.18
C SER A 10 -15.71 -3.83 -24.04
N GLY A 11 -16.60 -4.83 -24.03
CA GLY A 11 -16.52 -5.96 -23.11
C GLY A 11 -15.25 -6.80 -23.32
N ALA A 12 -14.87 -7.05 -24.58
CA ALA A 12 -13.65 -7.76 -24.93
C ALA A 12 -12.38 -7.02 -24.46
N SER A 13 -12.36 -5.68 -24.55
CA SER A 13 -11.22 -4.89 -24.06
C SER A 13 -11.00 -5.00 -22.54
N VAL A 14 -12.07 -5.11 -21.74
CA VAL A 14 -11.98 -5.33 -20.29
C VAL A 14 -11.39 -6.71 -20.00
N LEU A 15 -11.77 -7.73 -20.77
CA LEU A 15 -11.20 -9.07 -20.65
C LEU A 15 -9.72 -9.09 -21.01
N LEU A 16 -9.31 -8.35 -22.03
CA LEU A 16 -7.91 -8.22 -22.42
C LEU A 16 -7.07 -7.54 -21.32
N LEU A 17 -7.59 -6.48 -20.69
CA LEU A 17 -6.94 -5.85 -19.54
C LEU A 17 -6.85 -6.79 -18.33
N ALA A 18 -7.89 -7.58 -18.08
CA ALA A 18 -7.85 -8.61 -17.04
C ALA A 18 -6.80 -9.68 -17.34
N LEU A 19 -6.69 -10.10 -18.61
CA LEU A 19 -5.69 -11.07 -19.04
C LEU A 19 -4.27 -10.52 -18.86
N LEU A 20 -4.03 -9.26 -19.21
CA LEU A 20 -2.74 -8.60 -19.04
C LEU A 20 -2.24 -8.63 -17.57
N VAL A 21 -3.16 -8.47 -16.61
CA VAL A 21 -2.87 -8.57 -15.17
C VAL A 21 -2.59 -10.02 -14.74
N LEU A 22 -3.25 -11.00 -15.37
CA LEU A 22 -3.10 -12.41 -15.05
C LEU A 22 -1.86 -13.05 -15.68
N VAL A 23 -1.35 -12.53 -16.81
CA VAL A 23 -0.19 -13.10 -17.52
C VAL A 23 1.03 -13.26 -16.59
N PRO A 24 1.49 -12.24 -15.83
CA PRO A 24 2.60 -12.40 -14.90
C PRO A 24 2.35 -13.51 -13.87
N ILE A 25 1.12 -13.66 -13.39
CA ILE A 25 0.76 -14.72 -12.43
C ILE A 25 0.90 -16.10 -13.08
N VAL A 26 0.34 -16.28 -14.28
CA VAL A 26 0.40 -17.54 -15.01
C VAL A 26 1.84 -17.94 -15.30
N VAL A 27 2.67 -16.99 -15.72
CA VAL A 27 4.09 -17.22 -16.02
C VAL A 27 4.86 -17.66 -14.77
N LEU A 28 4.60 -17.05 -13.60
CA LEU A 28 5.22 -17.47 -12.35
C LEU A 28 4.82 -18.90 -11.94
N LEU A 29 3.57 -19.29 -12.18
CA LEU A 29 3.12 -20.66 -11.93
C LEU A 29 3.74 -21.66 -12.94
N ALA A 30 3.91 -21.24 -14.20
CA ALA A 30 4.58 -22.03 -15.23
C ALA A 30 6.09 -22.22 -14.97
N ALA A 31 6.70 -21.41 -14.10
CA ALA A 31 8.12 -21.53 -13.76
C ALA A 31 8.49 -22.89 -13.10
N TRP A 32 7.51 -23.64 -12.60
CA TRP A 32 7.75 -24.98 -12.06
C TRP A 32 7.94 -26.07 -13.14
N GLN A 33 7.68 -25.76 -14.41
CA GLN A 33 7.92 -26.70 -15.51
C GLN A 33 9.41 -26.89 -15.82
N GLN A 34 10.26 -25.95 -15.39
CA GLN A 34 11.71 -26.09 -15.53
C GLN A 34 12.28 -26.71 -14.26
N GLU A 35 12.93 -27.86 -14.41
CA GLU A 35 13.54 -28.59 -13.30
C GLU A 35 14.80 -27.88 -12.80
N GLN A 36 14.82 -27.51 -11.53
CA GLN A 36 15.99 -26.95 -10.83
C GLN A 36 16.29 -27.71 -9.54
N TRP A 37 16.31 -29.05 -9.60
CA TRP A 37 16.36 -29.89 -8.40
C TRP A 37 17.54 -29.56 -7.48
N ALA A 38 18.74 -29.39 -8.03
CA ALA A 38 19.94 -29.04 -7.26
C ALA A 38 19.81 -27.68 -6.54
N THR A 39 19.26 -26.66 -7.21
CA THR A 39 19.00 -25.34 -6.61
C THR A 39 17.95 -25.43 -5.51
N TRP A 40 16.90 -26.22 -5.71
CA TRP A 40 15.84 -26.43 -4.71
C TRP A 40 16.31 -27.18 -3.48
N GLN A 41 17.10 -28.24 -3.66
CA GLN A 41 17.74 -28.95 -2.55
C GLN A 41 18.60 -27.99 -1.74
N HIS A 42 19.45 -27.20 -2.41
CA HIS A 42 20.26 -26.19 -1.74
C HIS A 42 19.41 -25.17 -0.98
N LEU A 43 18.32 -24.66 -1.57
CA LEU A 43 17.41 -23.73 -0.90
C LEU A 43 16.73 -24.37 0.32
N LEU A 44 16.26 -25.62 0.20
CA LEU A 44 15.63 -26.38 1.28
C LEU A 44 16.58 -26.56 2.47
N ASP A 45 17.83 -26.93 2.19
CA ASP A 45 18.83 -27.24 3.20
C ASP A 45 19.37 -25.97 3.91
N THR A 46 19.30 -24.81 3.26
CA THR A 46 19.96 -23.58 3.76
C THR A 46 19.01 -22.47 4.20
N VAL A 47 18.08 -22.04 3.35
CA VAL A 47 17.37 -20.77 3.52
C VAL A 47 15.85 -20.90 3.56
N LEU A 48 15.24 -21.88 2.90
CA LEU A 48 13.79 -21.92 2.67
C LEU A 48 12.99 -21.91 3.97
N TRP A 49 13.37 -22.73 4.94
CA TRP A 49 12.70 -22.79 6.24
C TRP A 49 12.83 -21.47 7.02
N ARG A 50 13.99 -20.81 6.90
CA ARG A 50 14.19 -19.46 7.45
C ARG A 50 13.28 -18.44 6.78
N LEU A 51 13.15 -18.47 5.44
CA LEU A 51 12.25 -17.58 4.70
C LEU A 51 10.79 -17.76 5.09
N VAL A 52 10.33 -19.01 5.22
CA VAL A 52 8.97 -19.35 5.67
C VAL A 52 8.74 -18.87 7.10
N GLY A 53 9.64 -19.21 8.02
CA GLY A 53 9.55 -18.83 9.43
C GLY A 53 9.54 -17.32 9.62
N ASN A 54 10.45 -16.61 8.96
CA ASN A 54 10.56 -15.15 9.02
C ASN A 54 9.34 -14.44 8.43
N THR A 55 8.83 -14.92 7.29
CA THR A 55 7.63 -14.35 6.65
C THR A 55 6.39 -14.55 7.53
N LEU A 56 6.24 -15.74 8.14
CA LEU A 56 5.16 -16.01 9.10
C LEU A 56 5.30 -15.16 10.37
N PHE A 57 6.52 -15.03 10.90
CA PHE A 57 6.81 -14.20 12.06
C PHE A 57 6.40 -12.74 11.83
N LEU A 58 6.75 -12.17 10.67
CA LEU A 58 6.32 -10.81 10.31
C LEU A 58 4.81 -10.71 10.16
N MET A 59 4.16 -11.66 9.47
CA MET A 59 2.71 -11.64 9.29
C MET A 59 1.97 -11.63 10.63
N VAL A 60 2.36 -12.50 11.57
CA VAL A 60 1.75 -12.58 12.90
C VAL A 60 2.10 -11.36 13.75
N GLY A 61 3.37 -10.97 13.79
CA GLY A 61 3.85 -9.85 14.58
C GLY A 61 3.22 -8.52 14.13
N VAL A 62 3.23 -8.25 12.83
CA VAL A 62 2.63 -7.04 12.27
C VAL A 62 1.12 -7.05 12.46
N THR A 63 0.43 -8.19 12.27
CA THR A 63 -1.00 -8.31 12.60
C THR A 63 -1.29 -7.87 14.03
N ALA A 64 -0.53 -8.38 15.00
CA ALA A 64 -0.70 -8.01 16.40
C ALA A 64 -0.47 -6.50 16.63
N GLY A 65 0.61 -5.96 16.06
CA GLY A 65 0.97 -4.55 16.21
C GLY A 65 -0.04 -3.59 15.57
N VAL A 66 -0.46 -3.83 14.32
CA VAL A 66 -1.43 -2.95 13.62
C VAL A 66 -2.83 -3.05 14.21
N LEU A 67 -3.24 -4.22 14.72
CA LEU A 67 -4.52 -4.35 15.42
C LEU A 67 -4.46 -3.64 16.77
N LEU A 68 -3.39 -3.84 17.54
CA LEU A 68 -3.21 -3.18 18.83
C LEU A 68 -3.25 -1.66 18.69
N LEU A 69 -2.41 -1.09 17.81
CA LEU A 69 -2.32 0.35 17.59
C LEU A 69 -3.56 0.88 16.85
N GLY A 70 -3.92 0.27 15.72
CA GLY A 70 -4.98 0.77 14.85
C GLY A 70 -6.37 0.73 15.50
N VAL A 71 -6.74 -0.38 16.13
CA VAL A 71 -8.08 -0.52 16.76
C VAL A 71 -8.18 0.34 18.01
N SER A 72 -7.14 0.38 18.86
CA SER A 72 -7.16 1.18 20.09
C SER A 72 -7.25 2.69 19.80
N LEU A 73 -6.45 3.19 18.86
CA LEU A 73 -6.50 4.58 18.42
C LEU A 73 -7.83 4.91 17.74
N ALA A 74 -8.36 4.00 16.93
CA ALA A 74 -9.65 4.18 16.26
C ALA A 74 -10.78 4.29 17.28
N TRP A 75 -10.79 3.41 18.27
CA TRP A 75 -11.77 3.45 19.36
C TRP A 75 -11.69 4.75 20.16
N CYS A 76 -10.47 5.15 20.58
CA CYS A 76 -10.25 6.38 21.32
C CYS A 76 -10.75 7.59 20.53
N VAL A 77 -10.35 7.71 19.25
CA VAL A 77 -10.70 8.85 18.41
C VAL A 77 -12.17 8.84 18.00
N ALA A 78 -12.84 7.69 17.87
CA ALA A 78 -14.25 7.63 17.51
C ALA A 78 -15.16 7.96 18.71
N THR A 79 -14.87 7.39 19.88
CA THR A 79 -15.82 7.34 21.01
C THR A 79 -15.51 8.32 22.15
N LEU A 80 -14.25 8.72 22.33
CA LEU A 80 -13.81 9.53 23.47
C LEU A 80 -13.59 11.00 23.10
N GLU A 81 -13.88 11.92 24.01
CA GLU A 81 -13.44 13.32 23.92
C GLU A 81 -12.20 13.55 24.77
N PHE A 82 -11.12 14.04 24.16
CA PHE A 82 -9.86 14.36 24.85
C PHE A 82 -9.18 15.58 24.21
N PRO A 83 -8.29 16.27 24.94
CA PRO A 83 -7.55 17.43 24.43
C PRO A 83 -6.79 17.11 23.12
N GLY A 84 -6.80 18.01 22.14
CA GLY A 84 -6.08 17.80 20.87
C GLY A 84 -6.69 16.75 19.92
N ARG A 85 -7.79 16.08 20.28
CA ARG A 85 -8.43 15.03 19.46
C ARG A 85 -8.67 15.43 18.01
N ARG A 86 -9.19 16.64 17.75
CA ARG A 86 -9.51 17.09 16.38
C ARG A 86 -8.27 17.12 15.49
N TRP A 87 -7.14 17.51 16.06
CA TRP A 87 -5.86 17.53 15.38
C TRP A 87 -5.29 16.10 15.23
N LEU A 88 -5.26 15.34 16.32
CA LEU A 88 -4.79 13.95 16.33
C LEU A 88 -5.59 13.03 15.38
N GLN A 89 -6.89 13.31 15.17
CA GLN A 89 -7.74 12.51 14.29
C GLN A 89 -7.22 12.41 12.85
N TRP A 90 -6.63 13.48 12.32
CA TRP A 90 -6.02 13.46 10.99
C TRP A 90 -4.50 13.26 11.07
N ALA A 91 -3.84 13.78 12.12
CA ALA A 91 -2.39 13.64 12.28
C ALA A 91 -1.97 12.16 12.43
N LEU A 92 -2.80 11.31 13.03
CA LEU A 92 -2.55 9.85 13.11
C LEU A 92 -2.55 9.14 11.76
N LEU A 93 -2.89 9.81 10.66
CA LEU A 93 -2.76 9.31 9.28
C LEU A 93 -1.43 9.70 8.63
N LEU A 94 -0.67 10.64 9.21
CA LEU A 94 0.61 11.10 8.68
C LEU A 94 1.65 9.99 8.45
N PRO A 95 1.75 8.92 9.28
CA PRO A 95 2.68 7.84 9.02
C PRO A 95 2.49 7.15 7.65
N MET A 96 1.30 7.19 7.04
CA MET A 96 1.10 6.69 5.66
C MET A 96 1.92 7.46 4.61
N ALA A 97 2.30 8.69 4.91
CA ALA A 97 3.17 9.48 4.04
C ALA A 97 4.61 8.96 4.07
N MET A 98 5.04 8.29 5.15
CA MET A 98 6.40 7.81 5.34
C MET A 98 6.58 6.43 4.68
N PRO A 99 7.53 6.28 3.73
CA PRO A 99 7.88 4.96 3.22
C PRO A 99 8.48 4.10 4.34
N ALA A 100 8.11 2.81 4.39
CA ALA A 100 8.54 1.92 5.46
C ALA A 100 10.06 1.73 5.52
N TYR A 101 10.73 1.71 4.36
CA TYR A 101 12.19 1.66 4.30
C TYR A 101 12.85 2.92 4.86
N VAL A 102 12.20 4.09 4.74
CA VAL A 102 12.71 5.33 5.36
C VAL A 102 12.67 5.22 6.86
N LEU A 103 11.54 4.77 7.42
CA LEU A 103 11.46 4.54 8.86
C LEU A 103 12.46 3.47 9.30
N ALA A 104 12.66 2.41 8.52
CA ALA A 104 13.57 1.33 8.87
C ALA A 104 15.02 1.79 9.07
N PHE A 105 15.61 2.56 8.14
CA PHE A 105 17.01 2.98 8.33
C PHE A 105 17.15 4.01 9.44
N VAL A 106 16.14 4.87 9.64
CA VAL A 106 16.12 5.79 10.79
C VAL A 106 16.02 5.02 12.10
N MET A 107 15.19 3.98 12.17
CA MET A 107 15.10 3.13 13.36
C MET A 107 16.40 2.37 13.61
N VAL A 108 17.04 1.83 12.57
CA VAL A 108 18.36 1.19 12.70
C VAL A 108 19.38 2.17 13.25
N ASP A 109 19.47 3.39 12.72
CA ASP A 109 20.37 4.43 13.24
C ASP A 109 20.09 4.79 14.70
N LEU A 110 18.82 5.05 15.03
CA LEU A 110 18.43 5.43 16.39
C LEU A 110 18.79 4.35 17.41
N LEU A 111 18.56 3.10 17.02
CA LEU A 111 18.78 1.91 17.84
C LEU A 111 20.18 1.32 17.68
N ASP A 112 21.06 1.88 16.84
CA ASP A 112 22.41 1.35 16.65
C ASP A 112 23.22 1.46 17.93
N TYR A 113 24.31 0.69 18.02
CA TYR A 113 25.22 0.76 19.15
C TYR A 113 25.74 2.18 19.36
N ALA A 114 26.19 2.84 18.28
CA ALA A 114 26.59 4.25 18.28
C ALA A 114 25.41 5.23 18.19
N GLY A 115 24.19 4.71 18.12
CA GLY A 115 22.96 5.47 17.98
C GLY A 115 22.64 6.30 19.23
N PRO A 116 21.81 7.35 19.08
CA PRO A 116 21.44 8.23 20.18
C PRO A 116 20.71 7.49 21.31
N ILE A 117 19.88 6.47 21.02
CA ILE A 117 19.13 5.77 22.06
C ILE A 117 20.06 4.92 22.92
N GLN A 118 20.90 4.08 22.32
CA GLN A 118 21.82 3.24 23.12
C GLN A 118 22.88 4.09 23.83
N THR A 119 23.36 5.16 23.20
CA THR A 119 24.31 6.09 23.84
C THR A 119 23.69 6.74 25.07
N PHE A 120 22.44 7.21 24.97
CA PHE A 120 21.70 7.74 26.11
C PHE A 120 21.49 6.67 27.20
N LEU A 121 21.07 5.46 26.83
CA LEU A 121 20.87 4.37 27.79
C LEU A 121 22.16 4.00 28.52
N ARG A 122 23.31 3.94 27.85
CA ARG A 122 24.60 3.67 28.51
C ARG A 122 25.02 4.76 29.49
N GLN A 123 24.70 6.02 29.19
CA GLN A 123 25.02 7.14 30.07
C GLN A 123 24.16 7.16 31.35
N TRP A 124 22.86 6.85 31.22
CA TRP A 124 21.89 7.00 32.32
C TRP A 124 21.51 5.69 33.01
N LEU A 125 21.65 4.56 32.32
CA LEU A 125 21.28 3.22 32.76
C LEU A 125 22.38 2.19 32.36
N PRO A 126 23.63 2.36 32.84
CA PRO A 126 24.79 1.55 32.40
C PRO A 126 24.68 0.05 32.72
N VAL A 127 23.73 -0.35 33.57
CA VAL A 127 23.47 -1.75 33.94
C VAL A 127 22.64 -2.48 32.86
N LEU A 128 21.98 -1.76 31.96
CA LEU A 128 21.23 -2.37 30.87
C LEU A 128 22.19 -2.93 29.81
N PRO A 129 22.04 -4.20 29.39
CA PRO A 129 22.85 -4.75 28.32
C PRO A 129 22.54 -4.07 27.00
N ASP A 130 23.57 -3.89 26.17
CA ASP A 130 23.39 -3.46 24.79
C ASP A 130 22.54 -4.49 24.02
N PHE A 131 21.81 -4.02 23.02
CA PHE A 131 20.96 -4.86 22.19
C PHE A 131 21.24 -4.67 20.71
N SER A 132 20.87 -5.64 19.88
CA SER A 132 21.02 -5.50 18.43
C SER A 132 19.94 -4.57 17.86
N ALA A 133 20.36 -3.53 17.15
CA ALA A 133 19.48 -2.67 16.35
C ALA A 133 18.70 -3.43 15.27
N ARG A 134 19.22 -4.60 14.87
CA ARG A 134 18.66 -5.48 13.84
C ARG A 134 17.87 -6.65 14.40
N HIS A 135 17.48 -6.60 15.67
CA HIS A 135 16.63 -7.63 16.26
C HIS A 135 15.28 -7.74 15.51
N PRO A 136 14.76 -8.95 15.22
CA PRO A 136 13.54 -9.15 14.42
C PRO A 136 12.30 -8.38 14.90
N LEU A 137 12.19 -8.14 16.21
CA LEU A 137 11.08 -7.34 16.77
C LEU A 137 11.07 -5.89 16.27
N TRP A 138 12.22 -5.30 15.97
CA TRP A 138 12.28 -3.94 15.44
C TRP A 138 11.71 -3.85 14.03
N VAL A 139 11.81 -4.91 13.23
CA VAL A 139 11.15 -5.01 11.92
C VAL A 139 9.64 -4.98 12.08
N VAL A 140 9.12 -5.79 13.00
CA VAL A 140 7.69 -5.85 13.33
C VAL A 140 7.18 -4.50 13.83
N ILE A 141 7.90 -3.85 14.74
CA ILE A 141 7.53 -2.55 15.30
C ILE A 141 7.53 -1.49 14.19
N THR A 142 8.59 -1.43 13.37
CA THR A 142 8.71 -0.48 12.26
C THR A 142 7.55 -0.60 11.28
N LEU A 143 7.27 -1.81 10.79
CA LEU A 143 6.15 -2.05 9.87
C LEU A 143 4.81 -1.75 10.54
N SER A 144 4.64 -2.09 11.83
CA SER A 144 3.41 -1.77 12.56
C SER A 144 3.17 -0.26 12.70
N LEU A 145 4.22 0.53 12.95
CA LEU A 145 4.14 1.99 13.07
C LEU A 145 3.75 2.66 11.75
N VAL A 146 4.20 2.13 10.62
CA VAL A 146 3.86 2.67 9.29
C VAL A 146 2.48 2.20 8.82
N LEU A 147 2.10 0.96 9.16
CA LEU A 147 0.92 0.30 8.59
C LEU A 147 -0.32 0.32 9.48
N TYR A 148 -0.23 0.68 10.77
CA TYR A 148 -1.41 0.85 11.63
C TYR A 148 -2.46 1.84 11.06
N PRO A 149 -2.11 2.92 10.32
CA PRO A 149 -3.09 3.87 9.83
C PRO A 149 -4.18 3.24 8.92
N TYR A 150 -3.85 2.17 8.19
CA TYR A 150 -4.84 1.44 7.37
C TYR A 150 -5.95 0.83 8.23
N VAL A 151 -5.58 0.18 9.35
CA VAL A 151 -6.52 -0.38 10.32
C VAL A 151 -7.25 0.76 11.05
N TYR A 152 -6.52 1.77 11.50
CA TYR A 152 -7.07 2.92 12.20
C TYR A 152 -8.17 3.62 11.40
N MET A 153 -7.93 3.92 10.13
CA MET A 153 -8.88 4.63 9.28
C MET A 153 -10.19 3.86 9.12
N LEU A 154 -10.11 2.57 8.78
CA LEU A 154 -11.27 1.75 8.50
C LEU A 154 -12.02 1.32 9.76
N ALA A 155 -11.30 1.04 10.86
CA ALA A 155 -11.89 0.79 12.17
C ALA A 155 -12.61 2.04 12.71
N ARG A 156 -12.00 3.23 12.57
CA ARG A 156 -12.60 4.49 13.03
C ARG A 156 -13.92 4.76 12.31
N LEU A 157 -13.94 4.62 10.98
CA LEU A 157 -15.15 4.75 10.18
C LEU A 157 -16.25 3.77 10.63
N ALA A 158 -15.88 2.51 10.92
CA ALA A 158 -16.82 1.52 11.40
C ALA A 158 -17.38 1.86 12.80
N PHE A 159 -16.54 2.35 13.72
CA PHE A 159 -16.99 2.78 15.04
C PHE A 159 -17.85 4.05 14.99
N GLU A 160 -17.51 5.01 14.12
CA GLU A 160 -18.29 6.24 13.92
C GLU A 160 -19.67 5.93 13.32
N ALA A 161 -19.77 4.98 12.38
CA ALA A 161 -21.02 4.62 11.72
C ALA A 161 -22.05 3.93 12.64
N GLN A 162 -21.60 3.23 13.68
CA GLN A 162 -22.49 2.50 14.60
C GLN A 162 -23.31 3.42 15.52
N GLY A 163 -22.88 4.67 15.71
CA GLY A 163 -23.49 5.59 16.67
C GLY A 163 -23.34 5.12 18.13
N ARG A 164 -23.74 5.97 19.08
CA ARG A 164 -23.65 5.64 20.52
C ARG A 164 -24.83 4.82 21.03
N ALA A 165 -25.96 4.81 20.32
CA ALA A 165 -27.21 4.16 20.73
C ALA A 165 -27.03 2.67 21.02
N VAL A 166 -26.28 1.96 20.18
CA VAL A 166 -26.01 0.52 20.36
C VAL A 166 -25.19 0.25 21.63
N LEU A 167 -24.25 1.14 21.97
CA LEU A 167 -23.44 1.04 23.18
C LEU A 167 -24.22 1.41 24.44
N GLU A 168 -25.16 2.35 24.34
CA GLU A 168 -26.06 2.72 25.44
C GLU A 168 -27.07 1.61 25.73
N GLN A 169 -27.61 0.97 24.70
CA GLN A 169 -28.46 -0.22 24.84
C GLN A 169 -27.72 -1.37 25.54
N ALA A 170 -26.46 -1.63 25.17
CA ALA A 170 -25.64 -2.63 25.85
C ALA A 170 -25.47 -2.29 27.34
N ARG A 171 -25.22 -1.01 27.68
CA ARG A 171 -25.10 -0.56 29.08
C ARG A 171 -26.41 -0.69 29.86
N ILE A 172 -27.56 -0.40 29.24
CA ILE A 172 -28.88 -0.59 29.86
C ILE A 172 -29.11 -2.08 30.18
N LEU A 173 -28.61 -2.98 29.32
CA LEU A 173 -28.66 -4.43 29.54
C LEU A 173 -27.60 -4.95 30.54
N GLY A 174 -26.86 -4.05 31.20
CA GLY A 174 -25.90 -4.40 32.25
C GLY A 174 -24.44 -4.56 31.81
N ASP A 175 -24.11 -4.31 30.52
CA ASP A 175 -22.71 -4.36 30.09
C ASP A 175 -21.89 -3.20 30.64
N THR A 176 -20.71 -3.51 31.19
CA THR A 176 -19.68 -2.51 31.47
C THR A 176 -19.12 -1.93 30.17
N ALA A 177 -18.43 -0.77 30.24
CA ALA A 177 -17.81 -0.17 29.05
C ALA A 177 -16.82 -1.11 28.33
N SER A 178 -16.08 -1.94 29.07
CA SER A 178 -15.18 -2.95 28.50
C SER A 178 -15.96 -4.11 27.88
N SER A 179 -16.99 -4.62 28.57
CA SER A 179 -17.85 -5.68 28.05
C SER A 179 -18.52 -5.25 26.73
N ALA A 180 -19.11 -4.05 26.71
CA ALA A 180 -19.74 -3.49 25.51
C ALA A 180 -18.74 -3.32 24.35
N PHE A 181 -17.48 -2.99 24.63
CA PHE A 181 -16.44 -2.95 23.60
C PHE A 181 -16.19 -4.34 22.98
N PHE A 182 -15.90 -5.35 23.78
CA PHE A 182 -15.54 -6.68 23.27
C PHE A 182 -16.72 -7.47 22.71
N ARG A 183 -17.93 -7.30 23.28
CA ARG A 183 -19.13 -8.06 22.90
C ARG A 183 -19.94 -7.41 21.78
N VAL A 184 -19.90 -6.08 21.66
CA VAL A 184 -20.77 -5.34 20.74
C VAL A 184 -19.95 -4.55 19.72
N ALA A 185 -19.17 -3.57 20.17
CA ALA A 185 -18.47 -2.65 19.28
C ALA A 185 -17.47 -3.35 18.36
N LEU A 186 -16.60 -4.18 18.95
CA LEU A 186 -15.52 -4.85 18.24
C LEU A 186 -16.07 -5.87 17.22
N PRO A 187 -17.03 -6.76 17.55
CA PRO A 187 -17.66 -7.65 16.59
C PRO A 187 -18.34 -6.93 15.42
N MET A 188 -19.00 -5.80 15.67
CA MET A 188 -19.63 -4.99 14.62
C MET A 188 -18.60 -4.28 13.74
N ALA A 189 -17.45 -3.88 14.29
CA ALA A 189 -16.36 -3.25 13.54
C ALA A 189 -15.44 -4.24 12.80
N ARG A 190 -15.51 -5.55 13.10
CA ARG A 190 -14.70 -6.62 12.45
C ARG A 190 -14.57 -6.50 10.93
N PRO A 191 -15.61 -6.17 10.14
CA PRO A 191 -15.50 -6.12 8.68
C PRO A 191 -14.58 -4.99 8.21
N GLY A 192 -14.65 -3.82 8.86
CA GLY A 192 -13.75 -2.69 8.60
C GLY A 192 -12.34 -2.95 9.10
N ILE A 193 -12.20 -3.57 10.27
CA ILE A 193 -10.90 -3.98 10.83
C ILE A 193 -10.21 -5.00 9.92
N ALA A 194 -10.92 -6.04 9.46
CA ALA A 194 -10.40 -7.06 8.56
C ALA A 194 -9.96 -6.47 7.22
N ALA A 195 -10.71 -5.49 6.69
CA ALA A 195 -10.33 -4.76 5.49
C ALA A 195 -9.00 -4.00 5.67
N GLY A 196 -8.84 -3.28 6.78
CA GLY A 196 -7.59 -2.55 7.07
C GLY A 196 -6.41 -3.47 7.36
N LEU A 197 -6.66 -4.57 8.07
CA LEU A 197 -5.64 -5.58 8.35
C LEU A 197 -5.13 -6.23 7.06
N ALA A 198 -6.02 -6.54 6.13
CA ALA A 198 -5.62 -7.14 4.87
C ALA A 198 -4.74 -6.21 4.03
N LEU A 199 -5.04 -4.91 3.99
CA LEU A 199 -4.17 -3.92 3.34
C LEU A 199 -2.78 -3.90 4.01
N ALA A 200 -2.74 -3.83 5.34
CA ALA A 200 -1.48 -3.85 6.08
C ALA A 200 -0.66 -5.14 5.82
N LEU A 201 -1.31 -6.30 5.75
CA LEU A 201 -0.62 -7.56 5.47
C LEU A 201 -0.14 -7.68 4.02
N MET A 202 -0.88 -7.14 3.05
CA MET A 202 -0.41 -7.07 1.66
C MET A 202 0.82 -6.18 1.53
N GLU A 203 0.84 -5.03 2.21
CA GLU A 203 2.03 -4.18 2.23
C GLU A 203 3.20 -4.85 2.98
N THR A 204 2.93 -5.58 4.07
CA THR A 204 3.95 -6.34 4.82
C THR A 204 4.60 -7.42 3.95
N LEU A 205 3.80 -8.20 3.21
CA LEU A 205 4.31 -9.23 2.29
C LEU A 205 5.00 -8.63 1.07
N ALA A 206 4.70 -7.38 0.72
CA ALA A 206 5.32 -6.68 -0.39
C ALA A 206 6.56 -5.88 0.00
N ASP A 207 6.80 -5.67 1.29
CA ASP A 207 7.90 -4.84 1.75
C ASP A 207 9.24 -5.56 1.55
N PHE A 208 10.08 -4.96 0.73
CA PHE A 208 11.47 -5.35 0.53
C PHE A 208 12.42 -4.39 1.26
N GLY A 209 12.13 -3.08 1.21
CA GLY A 209 13.07 -2.07 1.68
C GLY A 209 13.31 -2.14 3.19
N ALA A 210 12.25 -2.18 4.01
CA ALA A 210 12.40 -2.24 5.46
C ALA A 210 13.08 -3.55 5.91
N VAL A 211 12.62 -4.69 5.40
CA VAL A 211 13.19 -6.00 5.75
C VAL A 211 14.65 -6.13 5.30
N SER A 212 15.03 -5.56 4.14
CA SER A 212 16.42 -5.57 3.68
C SER A 212 17.33 -4.69 4.55
N ILE A 213 16.88 -3.52 4.97
CA ILE A 213 17.63 -2.61 5.84
C ILE A 213 17.91 -3.25 7.21
N PHE A 214 16.95 -3.97 7.77
CA PHE A 214 17.16 -4.74 9.00
C PHE A 214 17.96 -6.04 8.79
N ASN A 215 18.32 -6.40 7.56
CA ASN A 215 18.92 -7.69 7.20
C ASN A 215 18.07 -8.90 7.65
N PHE A 216 16.76 -8.79 7.45
CA PHE A 216 15.79 -9.81 7.83
C PHE A 216 15.33 -10.57 6.58
N ASP A 217 15.78 -11.82 6.45
CA ASP A 217 15.54 -12.64 5.26
C ASP A 217 14.07 -13.07 5.14
N THR A 218 13.36 -12.54 4.15
CA THR A 218 11.99 -12.91 3.76
C THR A 218 11.94 -13.35 2.29
N PHE A 219 10.81 -13.90 1.85
CA PHE A 219 10.62 -14.20 0.43
C PHE A 219 10.86 -12.98 -0.49
N THR A 220 10.47 -11.77 -0.09
CA THR A 220 10.73 -10.56 -0.90
C THR A 220 12.22 -10.32 -1.12
N THR A 221 13.04 -10.46 -0.07
CA THR A 221 14.50 -10.33 -0.18
C THR A 221 15.13 -11.49 -0.96
N ALA A 222 14.61 -12.71 -0.81
CA ALA A 222 15.12 -13.87 -1.52
C ALA A 222 14.88 -13.78 -3.02
N ILE A 223 13.71 -13.29 -3.45
CA ILE A 223 13.42 -13.02 -4.88
C ILE A 223 14.46 -12.06 -5.48
N TYR A 224 14.76 -10.97 -4.78
CA TYR A 224 15.79 -10.02 -5.19
C TYR A 224 17.18 -10.67 -5.27
N LYS A 225 17.61 -11.37 -4.20
CA LYS A 225 18.92 -12.02 -4.13
C LYS A 225 19.08 -13.10 -5.21
N SER A 226 18.06 -13.91 -5.47
CA SER A 226 18.09 -14.95 -6.52
C SER A 226 18.21 -14.35 -7.92
N TRP A 227 17.49 -13.27 -8.21
CA TRP A 227 17.57 -12.64 -9.52
C TRP A 227 18.84 -11.79 -9.67
N TYR A 228 19.06 -10.77 -8.84
CA TYR A 228 20.17 -9.83 -9.03
C TYR A 228 21.50 -10.33 -8.45
N GLY A 229 21.47 -11.08 -7.36
CA GLY A 229 22.69 -11.60 -6.73
C GLY A 229 23.22 -12.87 -7.40
N LEU A 230 22.32 -13.81 -7.71
CA LEU A 230 22.67 -15.12 -8.29
C LEU A 230 22.42 -15.22 -9.80
N PHE A 231 21.92 -14.15 -10.45
CA PHE A 231 21.55 -14.13 -11.88
C PHE A 231 20.60 -15.26 -12.30
N ASN A 232 19.79 -15.76 -11.35
CA ASN A 232 18.85 -16.86 -11.58
C ASN A 232 17.41 -16.35 -11.50
N LEU A 233 16.93 -15.83 -12.63
CA LEU A 233 15.56 -15.32 -12.78
C LEU A 233 14.50 -16.41 -12.55
N GLN A 234 14.82 -17.64 -12.92
CA GLN A 234 13.91 -18.77 -12.80
C GLN A 234 13.68 -19.18 -11.34
N ALA A 235 14.74 -19.28 -10.53
CA ALA A 235 14.62 -19.51 -9.09
C ALA A 235 13.85 -18.37 -8.41
N ALA A 236 14.08 -17.12 -8.83
CA ALA A 236 13.33 -15.98 -8.35
C ALA A 236 11.83 -16.08 -8.68
N ALA A 237 11.47 -16.60 -9.86
CA ALA A 237 10.08 -16.83 -10.27
C ALA A 237 9.39 -17.89 -9.42
N GLN A 238 10.08 -18.98 -9.12
CA GLN A 238 9.53 -20.03 -8.28
C GLN A 238 9.38 -19.56 -6.82
N LEU A 239 10.34 -18.80 -6.27
CA LEU A 239 10.19 -18.13 -4.97
C LEU A 239 9.05 -17.10 -4.96
N ALA A 240 8.88 -16.34 -6.04
CA ALA A 240 7.78 -15.38 -6.20
C ALA A 240 6.41 -16.09 -6.23
N SER A 241 6.33 -17.28 -6.83
CA SER A 241 5.12 -18.11 -6.80
C SER A 241 4.77 -18.61 -5.38
N LEU A 242 5.77 -18.90 -4.54
CA LEU A 242 5.55 -19.25 -3.14
C LEU A 242 5.04 -18.04 -2.33
N LEU A 243 5.61 -16.85 -2.55
CA LEU A 243 5.10 -15.63 -1.93
C LEU A 243 3.65 -15.33 -2.35
N LEU A 244 3.31 -15.60 -3.62
CA LEU A 244 1.94 -15.48 -4.11
C LEU A 244 0.96 -16.37 -3.34
N LEU A 245 1.38 -17.56 -2.89
CA LEU A 245 0.55 -18.43 -2.05
C LEU A 245 0.18 -17.74 -0.72
N PHE A 246 1.14 -17.08 -0.06
CA PHE A 246 0.87 -16.30 1.16
C PHE A 246 -0.13 -15.17 0.90
N VAL A 247 0.00 -14.47 -0.22
CA VAL A 247 -0.93 -13.42 -0.63
C VAL A 247 -2.35 -13.98 -0.83
N VAL A 248 -2.47 -15.13 -1.52
CA VAL A 248 -3.76 -15.80 -1.74
C VAL A 248 -4.39 -16.23 -0.41
N VAL A 249 -3.60 -16.78 0.52
CA VAL A 249 -4.06 -17.15 1.87
C VAL A 249 -4.54 -15.91 2.64
N ALA A 250 -3.78 -14.81 2.63
CA ALA A 250 -4.16 -13.56 3.28
C ALA A 250 -5.47 -12.99 2.71
N LEU A 251 -5.61 -12.98 1.37
CA LEU A 251 -6.85 -12.58 0.68
C LEU A 251 -8.04 -13.50 1.03
N TRP A 252 -7.81 -14.81 1.14
CA TRP A 252 -8.86 -15.75 1.50
C TRP A 252 -9.37 -15.51 2.93
N LEU A 253 -8.46 -15.28 3.88
CA LEU A 253 -8.78 -14.93 5.27
C LEU A 253 -9.57 -13.60 5.34
N GLU A 254 -9.17 -12.61 4.54
CA GLU A 254 -9.86 -11.32 4.41
C GLU A 254 -11.33 -11.49 3.96
N ARG A 255 -11.56 -12.24 2.88
CA ARG A 255 -12.90 -12.47 2.35
C ARG A 255 -13.81 -13.18 3.34
N ARG A 256 -13.25 -14.14 4.09
CA ARG A 256 -13.99 -14.86 5.14
C ARG A 256 -14.38 -13.94 6.28
N GLY A 257 -13.52 -12.99 6.64
CA GLY A 257 -13.79 -11.95 7.65
C GLY A 257 -14.95 -11.01 7.28
N ARG A 258 -15.17 -10.75 5.97
CA ARG A 258 -16.25 -9.86 5.49
C ARG A 258 -17.61 -10.53 5.29
N ARG A 259 -17.67 -11.85 5.10
CA ARG A 259 -18.88 -12.59 4.66
C ARG A 259 -20.12 -12.47 5.58
N ARG A 260 -19.96 -12.04 6.84
CA ARG A 260 -21.07 -11.90 7.81
C ARG A 260 -21.52 -10.45 8.04
N ALA A 261 -20.96 -9.51 7.29
CA ALA A 261 -21.21 -8.08 7.47
C ALA A 261 -22.34 -7.60 6.54
N ARG A 262 -23.59 -7.63 7.01
CA ARG A 262 -24.59 -6.73 6.44
C ARG A 262 -24.35 -5.37 7.08
N TYR A 263 -23.85 -4.41 6.30
CA TYR A 263 -23.87 -3.01 6.67
C TYR A 263 -25.33 -2.59 6.79
N SER A 264 -25.89 -2.68 7.99
CA SER A 264 -27.10 -1.93 8.28
C SER A 264 -26.68 -0.47 8.35
N GLU A 265 -27.04 0.32 7.35
CA GLU A 265 -27.04 1.78 7.45
C GLU A 265 -28.06 2.19 8.51
N ILE A 266 -27.76 1.94 9.78
CA ILE A 266 -28.54 2.47 10.89
C ILE A 266 -28.11 3.92 10.99
N GLY A 267 -28.91 4.81 10.40
CA GLY A 267 -28.73 6.25 10.47
C GLY A 267 -28.72 6.73 11.91
N GLY A 268 -27.54 6.82 12.51
CA GLY A 268 -27.31 7.34 13.85
C GLY A 268 -26.44 8.57 13.82
N ARG A 269 -26.99 9.72 13.41
CA ARG A 269 -26.28 11.02 13.31
C ARG A 269 -25.95 11.66 14.67
N GLN A 270 -26.20 11.01 15.80
CA GLN A 270 -25.93 11.57 17.13
C GLN A 270 -24.61 11.05 17.70
N SER A 271 -23.54 11.83 17.46
CA SER A 271 -22.21 11.62 18.06
C SER A 271 -22.07 12.47 19.34
N LEU A 272 -22.78 12.10 20.41
CA LEU A 272 -22.34 12.56 21.74
C LEU A 272 -21.15 11.69 22.13
N ARG A 273 -19.98 12.27 22.40
CA ARG A 273 -18.77 11.53 22.80
C ARG A 273 -18.59 11.58 24.31
N SER A 274 -17.95 10.59 24.92
CA SER A 274 -17.72 10.59 26.37
C SER A 274 -16.33 11.12 26.71
N ARG A 275 -16.23 12.01 27.69
CA ARG A 275 -14.93 12.42 28.24
C ARG A 275 -14.43 11.36 29.25
N PRO A 276 -13.29 10.70 29.02
CA PRO A 276 -12.74 9.74 29.96
C PRO A 276 -12.09 10.47 31.15
N ARG A 277 -11.99 9.79 32.30
CA ARG A 277 -11.31 10.32 33.50
C ARG A 277 -9.84 10.67 33.21
N LEU A 278 -9.18 9.87 32.37
CA LEU A 278 -7.76 10.02 32.01
C LEU A 278 -7.58 10.60 30.60
N ALA A 279 -8.27 11.69 30.27
CA ALA A 279 -8.26 12.28 28.91
C ALA A 279 -6.85 12.66 28.42
N TRP A 280 -5.99 13.14 29.32
CA TRP A 280 -4.59 13.42 29.00
C TRP A 280 -3.77 12.14 28.73
N GLY A 281 -4.08 11.02 29.39
CA GLY A 281 -3.44 9.73 29.10
C GLY A 281 -3.74 9.22 27.69
N VAL A 282 -4.97 9.42 27.21
CA VAL A 282 -5.35 9.12 25.81
C VAL A 282 -4.59 10.01 24.84
N THR A 283 -4.44 11.30 25.18
CA THR A 283 -3.68 12.28 24.39
C THR A 283 -2.21 11.87 24.30
N LEU A 284 -1.60 11.50 25.44
CA LEU A 284 -0.22 11.05 25.52
C LEU A 284 0.00 9.78 24.70
N PHE A 285 -0.89 8.79 24.81
CA PHE A 285 -0.81 7.56 24.02
C PHE A 285 -0.87 7.84 22.51
N ALA A 286 -1.87 8.61 22.07
CA ALA A 286 -2.02 8.96 20.66
C ALA A 286 -0.84 9.78 20.13
N PHE A 287 -0.35 10.73 20.93
CA PHE A 287 0.82 11.52 20.58
C PHE A 287 2.10 10.67 20.55
N ALA A 288 2.29 9.74 21.49
CA ALA A 288 3.46 8.85 21.51
C ALA A 288 3.53 7.98 20.26
N VAL A 289 2.39 7.42 19.81
CA VAL A 289 2.35 6.65 18.56
C VAL A 289 2.68 7.55 17.37
N LEU A 290 2.09 8.75 17.28
CA LEU A 290 2.40 9.71 16.21
C LEU A 290 3.87 10.13 16.23
N PHE A 291 4.43 10.33 17.43
CA PHE A 291 5.80 10.73 17.62
C PHE A 291 6.74 9.65 17.09
N LEU A 292 6.59 8.40 17.54
CA LEU A 292 7.42 7.29 17.10
C LEU A 292 7.26 6.99 15.60
N ALA A 293 6.03 7.04 15.09
CA ALA A 293 5.74 6.66 13.71
C ALA A 293 6.07 7.74 12.67
N PHE A 294 6.18 9.02 13.06
CA PHE A 294 6.33 10.11 12.11
C PHE A 294 7.20 11.28 12.59
N LEU A 295 6.93 11.85 13.77
CA LEU A 295 7.66 13.07 14.18
C LEU A 295 9.14 12.78 14.49
N LEU A 296 9.43 11.69 15.20
CA LEU A 296 10.77 11.23 15.51
C LEU A 296 11.59 11.00 14.22
N PRO A 297 11.14 10.18 13.26
CA PRO A 297 11.94 9.97 12.06
C PRO A 297 12.08 11.22 11.18
N VAL A 298 11.04 12.05 11.06
CA VAL A 298 11.16 13.33 10.34
C VAL A 298 12.16 14.26 11.04
N SER A 299 12.16 14.32 12.38
CA SER A 299 13.13 15.13 13.12
C SER A 299 14.57 14.65 12.92
N ARG A 300 14.79 13.34 12.86
CA ARG A 300 16.12 12.76 12.61
C ARG A 300 16.61 13.02 11.19
N LEU A 301 15.73 12.91 10.19
CA LEU A 301 16.05 13.27 8.80
C LEU A 301 16.37 14.77 8.68
N LEU A 302 15.59 15.63 9.31
CA LEU A 302 15.83 17.08 9.33
C LEU A 302 17.18 17.41 9.97
N TYR A 303 17.51 16.76 11.09
CA TYR A 303 18.81 16.92 11.74
C TYR A 303 19.95 16.64 10.76
N TRP A 304 19.93 15.51 10.04
CA TRP A 304 20.98 15.19 9.07
C TRP A 304 21.02 16.11 7.86
N VAL A 305 19.88 16.58 7.38
CA VAL A 305 19.83 17.55 6.27
C VAL A 305 20.44 18.89 6.68
N ILE A 306 20.20 19.33 7.92
CA ILE A 306 20.77 20.57 8.45
C ILE A 306 22.28 20.42 8.68
N ASP A 307 22.69 19.31 9.30
CA ASP A 307 24.10 19.03 9.66
C ASP A 307 25.01 18.91 8.42
N ASN A 308 24.54 18.22 7.37
CA ASN A 308 25.29 18.09 6.12
C ASN A 308 25.19 19.32 5.18
N GLY A 309 24.34 20.28 5.51
CA GLY A 309 24.01 21.43 4.66
C GLY A 309 23.38 21.05 3.32
N LEU A 310 23.16 22.06 2.47
CA LEU A 310 22.59 21.88 1.12
C LEU A 310 23.62 21.40 0.08
N MET A 311 24.82 20.96 0.49
CA MET A 311 25.88 20.52 -0.44
C MET A 311 25.48 19.31 -1.31
N GLN A 312 24.43 18.59 -0.90
CA GLN A 312 23.89 17.44 -1.65
C GLN A 312 22.79 17.83 -2.65
N VAL A 313 22.37 19.10 -2.69
CA VAL A 313 21.36 19.60 -3.63
C VAL A 313 22.06 20.05 -4.91
N ASP A 314 22.36 19.09 -5.78
CA ASP A 314 22.98 19.32 -7.08
C ASP A 314 22.01 19.04 -8.25
N GLY A 315 22.49 19.20 -9.49
CA GLY A 315 21.69 18.88 -10.68
C GLY A 315 21.25 17.42 -10.75
N ARG A 316 22.01 16.49 -10.14
CA ARG A 316 21.64 15.05 -10.09
C ARG A 316 20.46 14.85 -9.14
N PHE A 317 20.47 15.50 -7.99
CA PHE A 317 19.36 15.46 -7.05
C PHE A 317 18.06 16.00 -7.66
N LEU A 318 18.11 17.14 -8.35
CA LEU A 318 16.95 17.67 -9.07
C LEU A 318 16.45 16.72 -10.17
N ASN A 319 17.37 16.03 -10.85
CA ASN A 319 17.03 15.02 -11.84
C ASN A 319 16.32 13.80 -11.23
N LEU A 320 16.73 13.36 -10.03
CA LEU A 320 16.04 12.29 -9.29
C LEU A 320 14.61 12.70 -8.92
N ILE A 321 14.40 13.93 -8.45
CA ILE A 321 13.06 14.48 -8.17
C ILE A 321 12.23 14.47 -9.44
N TRP A 322 12.78 15.00 -10.55
CA TRP A 322 12.09 15.07 -11.82
C TRP A 322 11.70 13.69 -12.36
N ARG A 323 12.62 12.72 -12.35
CA ARG A 323 12.34 11.35 -12.80
C ARG A 323 11.29 10.66 -11.94
N THR A 324 11.36 10.83 -10.62
CA THR A 324 10.38 10.30 -9.69
C THR A 324 9.00 10.89 -9.95
N PHE A 325 8.93 12.21 -10.16
CA PHE A 325 7.68 12.91 -10.46
C PHE A 325 7.10 12.54 -11.82
N LEU A 326 7.93 12.53 -12.86
CA LEU A 326 7.55 12.17 -14.22
C LEU A 326 7.01 10.74 -14.27
N LEU A 327 7.74 9.80 -13.69
CA LEU A 327 7.36 8.39 -13.65
C LEU A 327 6.04 8.18 -12.89
N GLY A 328 5.89 8.82 -11.72
CA GLY A 328 4.64 8.81 -10.95
C GLY A 328 3.47 9.39 -11.72
N THR A 329 3.68 10.48 -12.45
CA THR A 329 2.65 11.13 -13.27
C THR A 329 2.24 10.26 -14.47
N MET A 330 3.22 9.68 -15.18
CA MET A 330 2.97 8.77 -16.31
C MET A 330 2.14 7.56 -15.86
N ALA A 331 2.54 6.91 -14.77
CA ALA A 331 1.83 5.77 -14.21
C ALA A 331 0.42 6.15 -13.76
N ALA A 332 0.25 7.29 -13.06
CA ALA A 332 -1.04 7.75 -12.59
C ALA A 332 -2.01 8.06 -13.73
N LEU A 333 -1.54 8.67 -14.82
CA LEU A 333 -2.36 8.94 -16.01
C LEU A 333 -2.76 7.65 -16.74
N LEU A 334 -1.84 6.69 -16.86
CA LEU A 334 -2.13 5.37 -17.44
C LEU A 334 -3.15 4.60 -16.61
N VAL A 335 -2.95 4.54 -15.30
CA VAL A 335 -3.91 3.90 -14.38
C VAL A 335 -5.26 4.61 -14.44
N LEU A 336 -5.29 5.94 -14.44
CA LEU A 336 -6.54 6.71 -14.47
C LEU A 336 -7.33 6.47 -15.76
N SER A 337 -6.65 6.42 -16.91
CA SER A 337 -7.30 6.18 -18.20
C SER A 337 -7.89 4.76 -18.28
N LEU A 338 -7.11 3.75 -17.88
CA LEU A 338 -7.56 2.36 -17.85
C LEU A 338 -8.65 2.13 -16.79
N ALA A 339 -8.51 2.68 -15.60
CA ALA A 339 -9.52 2.61 -14.54
C ALA A 339 -10.83 3.31 -14.96
N GLY A 340 -10.73 4.47 -15.61
CA GLY A 340 -11.86 5.18 -16.19
C GLY A 340 -12.60 4.34 -17.22
N TRP A 341 -11.85 3.68 -18.10
CA TRP A 341 -12.42 2.76 -19.08
C TRP A 341 -13.09 1.55 -18.43
N LEU A 342 -12.43 0.87 -17.48
CA LEU A 342 -13.01 -0.25 -16.73
C LEU A 342 -14.31 0.15 -16.02
N ALA A 343 -14.32 1.30 -15.35
CA ALA A 343 -15.50 1.81 -14.63
C ALA A 343 -16.63 2.16 -15.60
N TRP A 344 -16.31 2.80 -16.73
CA TRP A 344 -17.26 3.14 -17.78
C TRP A 344 -17.94 1.91 -18.37
N VAL A 345 -17.16 0.90 -18.76
CA VAL A 345 -17.69 -0.35 -19.33
C VAL A 345 -18.52 -1.10 -18.29
N LYS A 346 -18.04 -1.23 -17.05
CA LYS A 346 -18.80 -1.87 -15.96
C LYS A 346 -20.17 -1.23 -15.73
N ARG A 347 -20.25 0.09 -15.81
CA ARG A 347 -21.52 0.83 -15.65
C ARG A 347 -22.50 0.58 -16.79
N HIS A 348 -22.04 0.57 -18.04
CA HIS A 348 -22.91 0.45 -19.21
C HIS A 348 -23.20 -1.00 -19.60
N GLN A 349 -22.33 -1.94 -19.22
CA GLN A 349 -22.46 -3.36 -19.47
C GLN A 349 -22.40 -4.14 -18.16
N SER A 350 -23.55 -4.24 -17.51
CA SER A 350 -23.74 -5.02 -16.28
C SER A 350 -23.82 -6.53 -16.58
N SER A 351 -22.79 -7.09 -17.22
CA SER A 351 -22.66 -8.53 -17.42
C SER A 351 -21.81 -9.15 -16.29
N PRO A 352 -22.08 -10.41 -15.91
CA PRO A 352 -21.25 -11.12 -14.94
C PRO A 352 -19.79 -11.23 -15.40
N ALA A 353 -19.57 -11.47 -16.71
CA ALA A 353 -18.24 -11.57 -17.30
C ALA A 353 -17.43 -10.27 -17.12
N VAL A 354 -18.02 -9.10 -17.43
CA VAL A 354 -17.36 -7.79 -17.23
C VAL A 354 -17.09 -7.56 -15.74
N SER A 355 -18.03 -7.92 -14.86
CA SER A 355 -17.86 -7.74 -13.41
C SER A 355 -16.72 -8.60 -12.86
N VAL A 356 -16.56 -9.84 -13.35
CA VAL A 356 -15.44 -10.72 -12.99
C VAL A 356 -14.14 -10.19 -13.59
N ALA A 357 -14.13 -9.79 -14.86
CA ALA A 357 -12.96 -9.23 -15.53
C ALA A 357 -12.43 -7.98 -14.82
N VAL A 358 -13.29 -7.04 -14.44
CA VAL A 358 -12.88 -5.87 -13.65
C VAL A 358 -12.30 -6.28 -12.30
N ARG A 359 -12.91 -7.25 -11.61
CA ARG A 359 -12.33 -7.76 -10.35
C ARG A 359 -10.92 -8.31 -10.58
N LEU A 360 -10.74 -9.15 -11.60
CA LEU A 360 -9.44 -9.73 -11.97
C LEU A 360 -8.41 -8.64 -12.33
N ALA A 361 -8.80 -7.63 -13.12
CA ALA A 361 -7.95 -6.51 -13.48
C ALA A 361 -7.49 -5.68 -12.27
N THR A 362 -8.28 -5.66 -11.19
CA THR A 362 -7.91 -4.98 -9.94
C THR A 362 -7.20 -5.87 -8.92
N LEU A 363 -7.02 -7.18 -9.17
CA LEU A 363 -6.34 -8.08 -8.23
C LEU A 363 -4.84 -7.80 -8.10
N GLY A 364 -4.24 -7.11 -9.08
CA GLY A 364 -2.81 -6.84 -9.12
C GLY A 364 -2.27 -6.06 -7.92
N TYR A 365 -3.12 -5.31 -7.21
CA TYR A 365 -2.74 -4.61 -5.97
C TYR A 365 -2.24 -5.53 -4.86
N ALA A 366 -2.72 -6.78 -4.82
CA ALA A 366 -2.26 -7.74 -3.85
C ALA A 366 -0.85 -8.28 -4.15
N LEU A 367 -0.34 -8.07 -5.38
CA LEU A 367 0.93 -8.64 -5.83
C LEU A 367 2.11 -7.73 -5.40
N PRO A 368 3.10 -8.27 -4.68
CA PRO A 368 4.34 -7.55 -4.39
C PRO A 368 5.03 -7.01 -5.65
N GLY A 369 5.67 -5.85 -5.54
CA GLY A 369 6.42 -5.26 -6.64
C GLY A 369 7.52 -6.18 -7.18
N SER A 370 8.20 -6.94 -6.30
CA SER A 370 9.22 -7.92 -6.70
C SER A 370 8.65 -9.12 -7.46
N VAL A 371 7.47 -9.59 -7.06
CA VAL A 371 6.74 -10.67 -7.74
C VAL A 371 6.32 -10.22 -9.13
N LEU A 372 5.75 -9.01 -9.24
CA LEU A 372 5.38 -8.41 -10.52
C LEU A 372 6.59 -8.18 -11.42
N ALA A 373 7.71 -7.73 -10.85
CA ALA A 373 8.94 -7.51 -11.61
C ALA A 373 9.42 -8.78 -12.30
N VAL A 374 9.53 -9.89 -11.55
CA VAL A 374 9.95 -11.18 -12.12
C VAL A 374 8.95 -11.69 -13.17
N GLY A 375 7.66 -11.66 -12.85
CA GLY A 375 6.62 -12.12 -13.77
C GLY A 375 6.59 -11.33 -15.08
N ILE A 376 6.72 -10.00 -15.00
CA ILE A 376 6.76 -9.12 -16.18
C ILE A 376 8.06 -9.32 -16.96
N MET A 377 9.20 -9.45 -16.29
CA MET A 377 10.49 -9.69 -16.94
C MET A 377 10.45 -10.93 -17.82
N ILE A 378 9.97 -12.06 -17.27
CA ILE A 378 9.85 -13.32 -18.03
C ILE A 378 8.82 -13.18 -19.16
N SER A 379 7.67 -12.53 -18.88
CA SER A 379 6.63 -12.32 -19.89
C SER A 379 7.14 -11.49 -21.07
N PHE A 380 7.88 -10.40 -20.79
CA PHE A 380 8.41 -9.51 -21.81
C PHE A 380 9.52 -10.18 -22.62
N SER A 381 10.44 -10.90 -21.95
CA SER A 381 11.48 -11.67 -22.64
C SER A 381 10.90 -12.74 -23.57
N ALA A 382 9.82 -13.42 -23.15
CA ALA A 382 9.13 -14.38 -24.01
C ALA A 382 8.49 -13.72 -25.24
N VAL A 383 7.90 -12.53 -25.08
CA VAL A 383 7.31 -11.76 -26.18
C VAL A 383 8.38 -11.25 -27.15
N GLU A 384 9.51 -10.74 -26.64
CA GLU A 384 10.66 -10.35 -27.46
C GLU A 384 11.19 -11.51 -28.30
N GLY A 385 11.40 -12.68 -27.67
CA GLY A 385 11.86 -13.88 -28.37
C GLY A 385 10.88 -14.33 -29.46
N TRP A 386 9.59 -14.41 -29.14
CA TRP A 386 8.57 -14.77 -30.11
C TRP A 386 8.48 -13.81 -31.30
N LEU A 387 8.63 -12.50 -31.07
CA LEU A 387 8.66 -11.51 -32.14
C LEU A 387 9.96 -11.56 -32.95
N ALA A 388 11.10 -11.83 -32.30
CA ALA A 388 12.37 -12.02 -32.98
C ALA A 388 12.34 -13.22 -33.93
N ASP A 389 11.68 -14.32 -33.54
CA ASP A 389 11.44 -15.49 -34.41
C ASP A 389 10.60 -15.14 -35.65
N LEU A 390 9.74 -14.12 -35.55
CA LEU A 390 8.96 -13.55 -36.66
C LEU A 390 9.73 -12.47 -37.45
N GLY A 391 11.01 -12.24 -37.14
CA GLY A 391 11.84 -11.22 -37.78
C GLY A 391 11.63 -9.79 -37.27
N VAL A 392 10.90 -9.61 -36.16
CA VAL A 392 10.60 -8.30 -35.58
C VAL A 392 11.43 -8.09 -34.31
N GLY A 393 12.52 -7.34 -34.42
CA GLY A 393 13.35 -6.98 -33.26
C GLY A 393 12.74 -5.82 -32.46
N ILE A 394 12.25 -6.10 -31.27
CA ILE A 394 11.83 -5.06 -30.30
C ILE A 394 12.57 -5.24 -28.97
N VAL A 395 12.69 -4.14 -28.23
CA VAL A 395 13.26 -4.14 -26.88
C VAL A 395 12.22 -3.55 -25.92
N LEU A 396 11.66 -4.42 -25.08
CA LEU A 396 10.68 -4.15 -24.04
C LEU A 396 11.31 -4.18 -22.66
N VAL A 397 12.14 -5.19 -22.37
CA VAL A 397 12.76 -5.48 -21.07
C VAL A 397 13.58 -4.30 -20.55
N SER A 398 14.37 -3.66 -21.41
CA SER A 398 15.23 -2.54 -21.02
C SER A 398 14.58 -1.17 -21.20
N THR A 399 13.24 -1.09 -21.14
CA THR A 399 12.49 0.16 -21.31
C THR A 399 11.57 0.43 -20.12
N LEU A 400 11.10 1.67 -20.00
CA LEU A 400 10.09 2.04 -19.00
C LEU A 400 8.76 1.31 -19.18
N ALA A 401 8.51 0.65 -20.32
CA ALA A 401 7.27 -0.06 -20.56
C ALA A 401 7.04 -1.19 -19.55
N ALA A 402 8.10 -1.94 -19.20
CA ALA A 402 8.01 -3.02 -18.21
C ALA A 402 7.63 -2.46 -16.83
N LEU A 403 8.28 -1.38 -16.43
CA LEU A 403 8.05 -0.70 -15.15
C LEU A 403 6.65 -0.08 -15.07
N LEU A 404 6.21 0.62 -16.13
CA LEU A 404 4.87 1.20 -16.20
C LEU A 404 3.79 0.11 -16.19
N LEU A 405 4.03 -1.03 -16.83
CA LEU A 405 3.11 -2.17 -16.75
C LEU A 405 3.02 -2.69 -15.32
N ALA A 406 4.14 -2.82 -14.61
CA ALA A 406 4.15 -3.25 -13.21
C ALA A 406 3.32 -2.31 -12.33
N TYR A 407 3.46 -0.99 -12.52
CA TYR A 407 2.65 -0.01 -11.81
C TYR A 407 1.18 -0.03 -12.21
N VAL A 408 0.88 -0.20 -13.50
CA VAL A 408 -0.51 -0.33 -13.97
C VAL A 408 -1.17 -1.51 -13.28
N VAL A 409 -0.52 -2.68 -13.28
CA VAL A 409 -1.04 -3.89 -12.64
C VAL A 409 -1.20 -3.69 -11.13
N ARG A 410 -0.16 -3.18 -10.44
CA ARG A 410 -0.16 -3.01 -8.98
C ARG A 410 -1.16 -1.96 -8.51
N PHE A 411 -1.20 -0.79 -9.15
CA PHE A 411 -1.97 0.35 -8.64
C PHE A 411 -3.36 0.51 -9.29
N MET A 412 -3.79 -0.45 -10.13
CA MET A 412 -5.12 -0.43 -10.76
C MET A 412 -6.25 -0.30 -9.76
N ALA A 413 -6.21 -1.05 -8.66
CA ALA A 413 -7.25 -1.01 -7.63
C ALA A 413 -7.35 0.37 -6.95
N VAL A 414 -6.19 0.99 -6.69
CA VAL A 414 -6.07 2.31 -6.04
C VAL A 414 -6.70 3.39 -6.92
N GLY A 415 -6.48 3.34 -8.23
CA GLY A 415 -7.12 4.26 -9.18
C GLY A 415 -8.61 3.95 -9.42
N PHE A 416 -8.97 2.67 -9.54
CA PHE A 416 -10.32 2.23 -9.88
C PHE A 416 -11.37 2.64 -8.84
N GLY A 417 -11.08 2.51 -7.54
CA GLY A 417 -12.03 2.81 -6.48
C GLY A 417 -12.60 4.25 -6.51
N PRO A 418 -11.76 5.31 -6.44
CA PRO A 418 -12.22 6.69 -6.52
C PRO A 418 -12.91 7.02 -7.85
N VAL A 419 -12.43 6.46 -8.97
CA VAL A 419 -13.03 6.67 -10.29
C VAL A 419 -14.43 6.06 -10.38
N GLU A 420 -14.60 4.82 -9.90
CA GLU A 420 -15.90 4.14 -9.86
C GLU A 420 -16.88 4.92 -8.96
N ASN A 421 -16.45 5.33 -7.76
CA ASN A 421 -17.29 6.11 -6.85
C ASN A 421 -17.71 7.45 -7.45
N ALA A 422 -16.79 8.16 -8.11
CA ALA A 422 -17.09 9.42 -8.79
C ALA A 422 -18.07 9.24 -9.95
N LEU A 423 -17.91 8.17 -10.72
CA LEU A 423 -18.84 7.82 -11.79
C LEU A 423 -20.24 7.49 -11.22
N GLN A 424 -20.33 6.77 -10.10
CA GLN A 424 -21.60 6.44 -9.44
C GLN A 424 -22.36 7.68 -8.92
N GLN A 425 -21.66 8.76 -8.57
CA GLN A 425 -22.29 10.03 -8.15
C GLN A 425 -23.05 10.71 -9.30
N VAL A 426 -22.68 10.46 -10.56
CA VAL A 426 -23.42 10.95 -11.73
C VAL A 426 -24.69 10.12 -11.89
N ARG A 427 -25.83 10.64 -11.42
CA ARG A 427 -27.13 9.95 -11.50
C ARG A 427 -27.63 9.89 -12.95
N PRO A 428 -28.22 8.77 -13.41
CA PRO A 428 -28.77 8.66 -14.77
C PRO A 428 -29.75 9.78 -15.13
N GLY A 429 -30.61 10.20 -14.19
CA GLY A 429 -31.57 11.28 -14.42
C GLY A 429 -30.96 12.64 -14.77
N LEU A 430 -29.74 12.95 -14.32
CA LEU A 430 -29.04 14.18 -14.73
C LEU A 430 -28.63 14.13 -16.20
N VAL A 431 -28.21 12.95 -16.66
CA VAL A 431 -27.81 12.70 -18.05
C VAL A 431 -29.04 12.74 -18.97
N GLU A 432 -30.14 12.13 -18.54
CA GLU A 432 -31.42 12.13 -19.26
C GLU A 432 -32.00 13.54 -19.38
N ALA A 433 -32.01 14.32 -18.30
CA ALA A 433 -32.46 15.71 -18.31
C ALA A 433 -31.63 16.59 -19.26
N ALA A 434 -30.30 16.46 -19.23
CA ALA A 434 -29.42 17.19 -20.14
C ALA A 434 -29.73 16.87 -21.62
N ARG A 435 -29.96 15.59 -21.94
CA ARG A 435 -30.34 15.17 -23.31
C ARG A 435 -31.71 15.70 -23.74
N ILE A 436 -32.70 15.73 -22.84
CA ILE A 436 -34.03 16.29 -23.12
C ILE A 436 -33.94 17.79 -23.42
N LEU A 437 -33.04 18.52 -22.75
CA LEU A 437 -32.75 19.94 -23.01
C LEU A 437 -31.92 20.17 -24.29
N GLY A 438 -31.69 19.14 -25.11
CA GLY A 438 -30.98 19.25 -26.39
C GLY A 438 -29.46 19.13 -26.30
N ALA A 439 -28.89 18.79 -25.13
CA ALA A 439 -27.44 18.63 -25.01
C ALA A 439 -26.94 17.41 -25.80
N THR A 440 -25.92 17.62 -26.63
CA THR A 440 -25.20 16.58 -27.34
C THR A 440 -24.39 15.69 -26.39
N SER A 441 -23.98 14.50 -26.83
CA SER A 441 -23.13 13.60 -26.01
C SER A 441 -21.83 14.24 -25.55
N ALA A 442 -21.23 15.13 -26.37
CA ALA A 442 -20.03 15.87 -26.01
C ALA A 442 -20.31 16.92 -24.92
N GLU A 443 -21.45 17.62 -25.00
CA GLU A 443 -21.87 18.58 -23.98
C GLU A 443 -22.21 17.90 -22.66
N VAL A 444 -22.87 16.74 -22.69
CA VAL A 444 -23.11 15.92 -21.49
C VAL A 444 -21.76 15.50 -20.88
N GLY A 445 -20.79 15.08 -21.70
CA GLY A 445 -19.44 14.77 -21.25
C GLY A 445 -18.78 15.94 -20.52
N ARG A 446 -18.70 17.10 -21.19
CA ARG A 446 -17.99 18.28 -20.70
C ARG A 446 -18.71 18.99 -19.54
N ARG A 447 -20.03 19.09 -19.56
CA ARG A 447 -20.83 19.87 -18.60
C ARG A 447 -21.39 19.05 -17.44
N VAL A 448 -21.51 17.73 -17.59
CA VAL A 448 -22.05 16.85 -16.53
C VAL A 448 -20.96 15.92 -16.01
N TYR A 449 -20.40 15.05 -16.85
CA TYR A 449 -19.46 14.03 -16.37
C TYR A 449 -18.15 14.63 -15.83
N VAL A 450 -17.47 15.46 -16.62
CA VAL A 450 -16.16 16.04 -16.22
C VAL A 450 -16.22 16.78 -14.88
N PRO A 451 -17.09 17.78 -14.66
CA PRO A 451 -17.08 18.53 -13.41
C PRO A 451 -17.49 17.69 -12.19
N MET A 452 -18.42 16.74 -12.35
CA MET A 452 -18.84 15.86 -11.26
C MET A 452 -17.78 14.80 -10.93
N MET A 453 -17.05 14.31 -11.94
CA MET A 453 -16.03 13.28 -11.73
C MET A 453 -14.67 13.87 -11.32
N LEU A 454 -14.38 15.13 -11.68
CA LEU A 454 -13.07 15.77 -11.46
C LEU A 454 -12.55 15.63 -10.02
N PRO A 455 -13.34 15.83 -8.95
CA PRO A 455 -12.83 15.66 -7.59
C PRO A 455 -12.36 14.23 -7.29
N GLY A 456 -13.00 13.22 -7.88
CA GLY A 456 -12.63 11.82 -7.74
C GLY A 456 -11.49 11.41 -8.65
N LEU A 457 -11.43 11.93 -9.88
CA LEU A 457 -10.30 11.75 -10.79
C LEU A 457 -9.02 12.33 -10.20
N LEU A 458 -9.07 13.54 -9.63
CA LEU A 458 -7.93 14.14 -8.92
C LEU A 458 -7.51 13.32 -7.69
N THR A 459 -8.48 12.74 -6.98
CA THR A 459 -8.17 11.84 -5.85
C THR A 459 -7.43 10.60 -6.33
N ALA A 460 -7.90 9.95 -7.39
CA ALA A 460 -7.24 8.79 -7.99
C ALA A 460 -5.82 9.15 -8.49
N LEU A 461 -5.68 10.27 -9.21
CA LEU A 461 -4.41 10.73 -9.74
C LEU A 461 -3.37 10.95 -8.63
N LEU A 462 -3.76 11.64 -7.55
CA LEU A 462 -2.87 11.93 -6.42
C LEU A 462 -2.48 10.66 -5.64
N LEU A 463 -3.44 9.77 -5.38
CA LEU A 463 -3.18 8.54 -4.65
C LEU A 463 -2.24 7.62 -5.43
N VAL A 464 -2.55 7.36 -6.70
CA VAL A 464 -1.71 6.48 -7.55
C VAL A 464 -0.34 7.10 -7.76
N GLY A 465 -0.25 8.39 -8.07
CA GLY A 465 1.03 9.04 -8.35
C GLY A 465 2.00 8.94 -7.17
N ILE A 466 1.52 9.07 -5.95
CA ILE A 466 2.36 9.04 -4.75
C ILE A 466 2.72 7.62 -4.32
N ASP A 467 1.80 6.67 -4.44
CA ASP A 467 2.12 5.27 -4.18
C ASP A 467 3.19 4.78 -5.18
N VAL A 468 3.13 5.23 -6.44
CA VAL A 468 4.16 4.96 -7.45
C VAL A 468 5.49 5.62 -7.10
N MET A 469 5.51 6.89 -6.69
CA MET A 469 6.75 7.59 -6.31
C MET A 469 7.50 6.90 -5.17
N LYS A 470 6.77 6.24 -4.26
CA LYS A 470 7.33 5.47 -3.14
C LYS A 470 7.65 4.03 -3.49
N GLU A 471 7.20 3.53 -4.64
CA GLU A 471 7.42 2.16 -5.06
C GLU A 471 8.90 1.93 -5.30
N MET A 472 9.47 1.02 -4.52
CA MET A 472 10.88 0.64 -4.61
C MET A 472 11.08 -0.70 -5.32
N PRO A 473 10.40 -1.80 -4.96
CA PRO A 473 10.83 -3.13 -5.40
C PRO A 473 10.72 -3.35 -6.93
N ALA A 474 9.60 -2.96 -7.54
CA ALA A 474 9.45 -3.06 -8.99
C ALA A 474 10.38 -2.08 -9.71
N THR A 475 10.51 -0.85 -9.18
CA THR A 475 11.44 0.17 -9.72
C THR A 475 12.89 -0.31 -9.70
N LEU A 476 13.33 -0.88 -8.58
CA LEU A 476 14.69 -1.36 -8.41
C LEU A 476 15.02 -2.48 -9.41
N LEU A 477 14.05 -3.34 -9.70
CA LEU A 477 14.26 -4.53 -10.52
C LEU A 477 14.04 -4.31 -12.03
N LEU A 478 13.10 -3.43 -12.41
CA LEU A 478 12.69 -3.21 -13.81
C LEU A 478 13.14 -1.89 -14.42
N ARG A 479 13.72 -0.95 -13.65
CA ARG A 479 14.14 0.33 -14.23
C ARG A 479 15.20 0.11 -15.32
N PRO A 480 15.12 0.82 -16.44
CA PRO A 480 16.20 0.82 -17.43
C PRO A 480 17.43 1.52 -16.88
N PHE A 481 18.59 1.29 -17.52
CA PHE A 481 19.85 1.90 -17.12
C PHE A 481 19.75 3.43 -17.09
N GLY A 482 20.26 4.02 -16.02
CA GLY A 482 20.29 5.46 -15.85
C GLY A 482 18.92 6.10 -15.62
N TRP A 483 17.89 5.35 -15.17
CA TRP A 483 16.58 5.86 -14.76
C TRP A 483 16.33 5.72 -13.25
N ASP A 484 17.24 6.26 -12.44
CA ASP A 484 17.10 6.21 -10.99
C ASP A 484 16.04 7.19 -10.48
N THR A 485 15.32 6.75 -9.46
CA THR A 485 14.31 7.52 -8.72
C THR A 485 14.81 7.80 -7.31
N LEU A 486 14.09 8.65 -6.57
CA LEU A 486 14.38 8.88 -5.15
C LEU A 486 14.33 7.57 -4.35
N ALA A 487 13.34 6.71 -4.59
CA ALA A 487 13.21 5.43 -3.88
C ALA A 487 14.43 4.52 -4.09
N VAL A 488 14.89 4.41 -5.34
CA VAL A 488 16.09 3.64 -5.70
C VAL A 488 17.33 4.24 -5.07
N ARG A 489 17.50 5.57 -5.16
CA ARG A 489 18.69 6.24 -4.63
C ARG A 489 18.77 6.13 -3.11
N ILE A 490 17.63 6.19 -2.42
CA ILE A 490 17.56 5.95 -0.98
C ILE A 490 18.05 4.53 -0.68
N TYR A 491 17.55 3.53 -1.42
CA TYR A 491 18.00 2.15 -1.24
C TYR A 491 19.52 2.01 -1.40
N GLU A 492 20.09 2.49 -2.51
CA GLU A 492 21.54 2.43 -2.76
C GLU A 492 22.37 3.05 -1.63
N LEU A 493 22.04 4.29 -1.24
CA LEU A 493 22.74 4.99 -0.15
C LEU A 493 22.60 4.24 1.18
N THR A 494 21.41 3.72 1.49
CA THR A 494 21.21 2.97 2.74
C THR A 494 21.91 1.62 2.74
N ALA A 495 22.01 0.95 1.59
CA ALA A 495 22.73 -0.30 1.42
C ALA A 495 24.25 -0.11 1.55
N GLU A 496 24.77 1.06 1.16
CA GLU A 496 26.17 1.47 1.34
C GLU A 496 26.49 1.96 2.77
N GLY A 497 25.48 2.09 3.65
CA GLY A 497 25.66 2.65 5.01
C GLY A 497 25.66 4.19 5.07
N GLU A 498 25.42 4.86 3.93
CA GLU A 498 25.39 6.31 3.77
C GLU A 498 24.05 6.92 4.21
N TRP A 499 23.59 6.61 5.43
CA TRP A 499 22.26 6.97 5.95
C TRP A 499 22.02 8.48 5.99
N GLN A 500 23.07 9.23 6.31
CA GLN A 500 23.05 10.70 6.34
C GLN A 500 22.78 11.30 4.95
N ARG A 501 23.40 10.73 3.90
CA ARG A 501 23.18 11.15 2.51
C ARG A 501 21.80 10.73 1.99
N ALA A 502 21.24 9.65 2.52
CA ALA A 502 19.88 9.22 2.21
C ALA A 502 18.80 10.15 2.79
N ALA A 503 19.15 11.06 3.72
CA ALA A 503 18.20 11.87 4.46
C ALA A 503 17.44 12.88 3.57
N ALA A 504 18.13 13.63 2.71
CA ALA A 504 17.50 14.62 1.83
C ALA A 504 16.54 14.00 0.79
N PRO A 505 16.92 12.93 0.06
CA PRO A 505 16.00 12.18 -0.79
C PRO A 505 14.78 11.65 -0.02
N SER A 506 15.01 11.10 1.18
CA SER A 506 13.95 10.54 2.02
C SER A 506 12.96 11.60 2.48
N LEU A 507 13.46 12.73 2.98
CA LEU A 507 12.61 13.85 3.42
C LEU A 507 11.80 14.41 2.25
N THR A 508 12.41 14.56 1.06
CA THR A 508 11.72 15.02 -0.15
C THR A 508 10.58 14.08 -0.51
N LEU A 509 10.80 12.76 -0.45
CA LEU A 509 9.78 11.77 -0.75
C LEU A 509 8.66 11.75 0.30
N VAL A 510 8.97 11.95 1.58
CA VAL A 510 7.98 12.12 2.66
C VAL A 510 7.13 13.37 2.42
N LEU A 511 7.74 14.50 2.03
CA LEU A 511 7.04 15.74 1.72
C LEU A 511 6.07 15.59 0.54
N LEU A 512 6.51 14.92 -0.54
CA LEU A 512 5.62 14.56 -1.66
C LEU A 512 4.46 13.67 -1.18
N GLY A 513 4.75 12.70 -0.30
CA GLY A 513 3.78 11.78 0.28
C GLY A 513 2.72 12.43 1.19
N LEU A 514 2.96 13.64 1.72
CA LEU A 514 2.03 14.36 2.60
C LEU A 514 0.87 15.01 1.84
N VAL A 515 1.03 15.30 0.54
CA VAL A 515 0.03 16.04 -0.26
C VAL A 515 -1.37 15.41 -0.20
N PRO A 516 -1.57 14.08 -0.40
CA PRO A 516 -2.89 13.45 -0.36
C PRO A 516 -3.46 13.44 1.05
N VAL A 517 -2.62 13.28 2.07
CA VAL A 517 -3.05 13.29 3.48
C VAL A 517 -3.65 14.66 3.82
N ILE A 518 -3.03 15.75 3.36
CA ILE A 518 -3.52 17.12 3.54
C ILE A 518 -4.81 17.35 2.73
N VAL A 519 -4.84 16.91 1.47
CA VAL A 519 -6.04 17.08 0.61
C VAL A 519 -7.24 16.31 1.14
N LEU A 520 -7.03 15.07 1.62
CA LEU A 520 -8.10 14.21 2.14
C LEU A 520 -8.58 14.65 3.53
N SER A 521 -7.68 15.18 4.38
CA SER A 521 -8.05 15.67 5.70
C SER A 521 -8.88 16.95 5.67
N ARG A 522 -8.75 17.79 4.65
CA ARG A 522 -9.55 19.03 4.47
C ARG A 522 -10.97 18.79 3.94
N ARG A 523 -11.30 17.58 3.47
CA ARG A 523 -12.62 17.23 2.90
C ARG A 523 -13.60 16.61 3.92
N ARG A 524 -13.24 16.61 5.21
CA ARG A 524 -14.07 16.19 6.34
C ARG A 524 -14.10 17.29 7.39
#